data_AF-A0A963CS43-F1
#
_entry.id   AF-A0A963CS43-F1
#
_cell.length_a   1.000
_cell.length_b   1.000
_cell.length_c   1.000
_cell.angle_alpha   90.00
_cell.angle_beta   90.00
_cell.angle_gamma   90.00
#
_symmetry.space_group_name_H-M   'P 1'
#
loop_
_entity.id
_entity.type
_entity.pdbx_description
1 polymer ?
#
loop_
_entity_poly.entity_id
_entity_poly.type
_entity_poly.pdbx_seq_one_letter_code
_entity_poly.pdbx_strand_id
1 'polypeptide(L)'
;MKSEFNLDDSIIYLNHAAVAPWPATTAEAVKVFADENAVHGAANYPQWMQIETQLRQRLAWLINAPATEDIAILKSTSEALSVVAYGLDWKPGDNVVIFQQEFPSNRLVWESLKSR
;
A
#
# COMPACT_ATOMS: atom_id res chain seq x y z
N MET A 1 -12.61 -25.92 -5.36
CA MET A 1 -12.00 -24.64 -4.93
C MET A 1 -13.15 -23.77 -4.41
N LYS A 2 -13.09 -23.26 -3.17
CA LYS A 2 -14.12 -22.32 -2.70
C LYS A 2 -13.95 -20.98 -3.43
N SER A 3 -15.04 -20.25 -3.69
CA SER A 3 -14.93 -18.89 -4.24
C SER A 3 -14.29 -17.99 -3.19
N GLU A 4 -13.21 -17.30 -3.56
CA GLU A 4 -12.60 -16.26 -2.71
C GLU A 4 -13.28 -14.90 -2.90
N PHE A 5 -14.10 -14.71 -3.93
CA PHE A 5 -14.81 -13.46 -4.18
C PHE A 5 -16.31 -13.71 -4.06
N ASN A 6 -16.91 -13.15 -3.01
CA ASN A 6 -18.32 -13.35 -2.67
C ASN A 6 -19.11 -12.06 -2.95
N LEU A 7 -19.07 -11.58 -4.19
CA LEU A 7 -19.91 -10.47 -4.62
C LEU A 7 -21.37 -10.95 -4.73
N ASP A 8 -22.30 -10.00 -4.68
CA ASP A 8 -23.70 -10.25 -5.01
C ASP A 8 -23.83 -10.71 -6.47
N ASP A 9 -24.62 -11.77 -6.72
CA ASP A 9 -24.81 -12.37 -8.04
C ASP A 9 -25.40 -11.39 -9.08
N SER A 10 -26.01 -10.29 -8.65
CA SER A 10 -26.50 -9.22 -9.52
C SER A 10 -25.40 -8.26 -10.01
N ILE A 11 -24.18 -8.35 -9.49
CA ILE A 11 -23.08 -7.42 -9.79
C ILE A 11 -22.19 -7.97 -10.89
N ILE A 12 -22.06 -7.22 -11.99
CA ILE A 12 -20.99 -7.40 -12.99
C ILE A 12 -19.88 -6.41 -12.68
N TYR A 13 -18.85 -6.85 -11.96
CA TYR A 13 -17.77 -5.99 -11.52
C TYR A 13 -16.62 -5.94 -12.54
N LEU A 14 -16.40 -4.78 -13.17
CA LEU A 14 -15.38 -4.57 -14.20
C LEU A 14 -14.29 -3.55 -13.81
N ASN A 15 -14.24 -3.13 -12.55
CA ASN A 15 -13.36 -2.03 -12.09
C ASN A 15 -12.19 -2.51 -11.19
N HIS A 16 -11.66 -3.71 -11.44
CA HIS A 16 -10.62 -4.34 -10.60
C HIS A 16 -9.32 -3.53 -10.52
N ALA A 17 -9.03 -2.71 -11.53
CA ALA A 17 -7.84 -1.88 -11.57
C ALA A 17 -7.91 -0.65 -10.64
N ALA A 18 -9.11 -0.22 -10.20
CA ALA A 18 -9.25 0.92 -9.30
C ALA A 18 -9.29 0.47 -7.83
N VAL A 19 -10.40 -0.11 -7.37
CA VAL A 19 -10.57 -0.61 -5.99
C VAL A 19 -11.27 -1.95 -6.03
N ALA A 20 -10.48 -3.01 -6.17
CA ALA A 20 -11.01 -4.36 -6.28
C ALA A 20 -11.77 -4.82 -5.00
N PRO A 21 -12.79 -5.67 -5.15
CA PRO A 21 -13.37 -6.41 -4.04
C PRO A 21 -12.30 -7.24 -3.33
N TRP A 22 -12.39 -7.32 -2.01
CA TRP A 22 -11.44 -8.11 -1.24
C TRP A 22 -11.73 -9.61 -1.37
N PRO A 23 -10.68 -10.45 -1.47
CA PRO A 23 -10.82 -11.87 -1.22
C PRO A 23 -11.41 -12.14 0.18
N ALA A 24 -12.17 -13.22 0.32
CA ALA A 24 -12.81 -13.64 1.56
C ALA A 24 -11.78 -13.81 2.69
N THR A 25 -10.62 -14.39 2.36
CA THR A 25 -9.48 -14.52 3.28
C THR A 25 -8.94 -13.18 3.78
N THR A 26 -8.88 -12.15 2.94
CA THR A 26 -8.46 -10.80 3.36
C THR A 26 -9.49 -10.18 4.29
N ALA A 27 -10.78 -10.26 3.94
CA ALA A 27 -11.86 -9.72 4.77
C ALA A 27 -11.88 -10.37 6.16
N GLU A 28 -11.66 -11.69 6.24
CA GLU A 28 -11.59 -12.42 7.50
C GLU A 28 -10.38 -12.01 8.35
N ALA A 29 -9.19 -11.90 7.75
CA ALA A 29 -7.99 -11.50 8.47
C ALA A 29 -8.13 -10.10 9.12
N VAL A 30 -8.77 -9.15 8.43
CA VAL A 30 -9.03 -7.81 8.96
C VAL A 30 -10.03 -7.84 10.13
N LYS A 31 -11.08 -8.67 10.05
CA LYS A 31 -12.04 -8.85 11.15
C LYS A 31 -11.36 -9.41 12.39
N VAL A 32 -10.57 -10.47 12.23
CA VAL A 32 -9.81 -11.08 13.34
C VAL A 32 -8.93 -10.04 14.02
N PHE A 33 -8.16 -9.26 13.23
CA PHE A 33 -7.34 -8.19 13.80
C PHE A 33 -8.16 -7.14 14.55
N ALA A 34 -9.29 -6.70 13.99
CA ALA A 34 -10.16 -5.72 14.61
C ALA A 34 -10.76 -6.22 15.94
N ASP A 35 -11.25 -7.45 15.95
CA ASP A 35 -11.83 -8.10 17.14
C ASP A 35 -10.76 -8.30 18.22
N GLU A 36 -9.56 -8.75 17.85
CA GLU A 36 -8.44 -8.89 18.77
C GLU A 36 -8.09 -7.56 19.43
N ASN A 37 -7.93 -6.48 18.65
CA ASN A 37 -7.58 -5.16 19.17
C ASN A 37 -8.71 -4.57 20.04
N ALA A 38 -9.97 -4.83 19.72
CA ALA A 38 -11.11 -4.36 20.51
C ALA A 38 -11.17 -5.01 21.90
N VAL A 39 -10.78 -6.28 22.00
CA VAL A 39 -10.83 -7.04 23.26
C VAL A 39 -9.54 -6.89 24.08
N HIS A 40 -8.38 -6.92 23.44
CA HIS A 40 -7.08 -7.02 24.11
C HIS A 40 -6.23 -5.76 24.00
N GLY A 41 -6.66 -4.75 23.24
CA GLY A 41 -5.84 -3.58 22.93
C GLY A 41 -4.50 -3.99 22.30
N ALA A 42 -3.43 -3.28 22.68
CA ALA A 42 -2.09 -3.51 22.14
C ALA A 42 -1.34 -4.72 22.75
N ALA A 43 -2.00 -5.60 23.51
CA ALA A 43 -1.33 -6.72 24.18
C ALA A 43 -0.60 -7.67 23.20
N ASN A 44 -1.11 -7.80 21.98
CA ASN A 44 -0.56 -8.68 20.93
C ASN A 44 0.35 -7.95 19.92
N TYR A 45 0.85 -6.76 20.28
CA TYR A 45 1.71 -5.97 19.40
C TYR A 45 2.93 -6.74 18.86
N PRO A 46 3.67 -7.55 19.66
CA PRO A 46 4.79 -8.32 19.14
C PRO A 46 4.40 -9.31 18.02
N GLN A 47 3.20 -9.91 18.12
CA GLN A 47 2.67 -10.81 17.10
C GLN A 47 2.32 -10.04 15.83
N TRP A 48 1.75 -8.83 15.93
CA TRP A 48 1.48 -7.97 14.78
C TRP A 48 2.76 -7.56 14.05
N MET A 49 3.84 -7.27 14.80
CA MET A 49 5.15 -7.01 14.21
C MET A 49 5.70 -8.22 13.43
N GLN A 50 5.46 -9.44 13.90
CA GLN A 50 5.84 -10.65 13.16
C GLN A 50 5.05 -10.79 11.84
N ILE A 51 3.77 -10.43 11.83
CA ILE A 51 2.95 -10.39 10.60
C ILE A 51 3.55 -9.38 9.61
N GLU A 52 3.95 -8.20 10.08
CA GLU A 52 4.60 -7.20 9.23
C GLU A 52 5.94 -7.70 8.66
N THR A 53 6.78 -8.36 9.47
CA THR A 53 8.04 -8.97 9.00
C THR A 53 7.77 -10.01 7.90
N GLN A 54 6.78 -10.89 8.09
CA GLN A 54 6.41 -11.88 7.08
C GLN A 54 5.87 -11.22 5.81
N LEU A 55 5.09 -10.13 5.94
CA LEU A 55 4.62 -9.35 4.80
C LEU A 55 5.79 -8.80 3.98
N ARG A 56 6.80 -8.18 4.62
CA ARG A 56 8.00 -7.66 3.94
C ARG A 56 8.75 -8.76 3.21
N GLN A 57 8.93 -9.93 3.82
CA GLN A 57 9.55 -11.11 3.18
C GLN A 57 8.80 -11.57 1.93
N ARG A 58 7.46 -11.67 2.01
CA ARG A 58 6.62 -12.08 0.87
C ARG A 58 6.63 -11.06 -0.25
N LEU A 59 6.61 -9.76 0.08
CA LEU A 59 6.68 -8.69 -0.91
C LEU A 59 8.05 -8.66 -1.59
N ALA A 60 9.14 -8.80 -0.84
CA ALA A 60 10.49 -8.88 -1.40
C ALA A 60 10.61 -10.05 -2.39
N TRP A 61 10.07 -11.22 -2.04
CA TRP A 61 10.01 -12.36 -2.95
C TRP A 61 9.14 -12.07 -4.19
N LEU A 62 7.95 -11.49 -4.01
CA LEU A 62 6.99 -11.22 -5.09
C LEU A 62 7.57 -10.29 -6.18
N ILE A 63 8.29 -9.25 -5.78
CA ILE A 63 8.87 -8.26 -6.71
C ILE A 63 10.35 -8.53 -7.01
N ASN A 64 10.91 -9.62 -6.50
CA ASN A 64 12.34 -9.96 -6.59
C ASN A 64 13.26 -8.84 -6.09
N ALA A 65 12.91 -8.26 -4.93
CA ALA A 65 13.76 -7.28 -4.26
C ALA A 65 15.01 -7.95 -3.65
N PRO A 66 16.17 -7.27 -3.60
CA PRO A 66 17.41 -7.84 -3.05
C PRO A 66 17.32 -8.22 -1.58
N ALA A 67 16.65 -7.39 -0.76
CA ALA A 67 16.51 -7.61 0.67
C ALA A 67 15.16 -7.11 1.20
N THR A 68 14.79 -7.54 2.42
CA THR A 68 13.55 -7.09 3.07
C THR A 68 13.58 -5.64 3.49
N GLU A 69 14.79 -5.12 3.73
CA GLU A 69 15.12 -3.75 4.10
C GLU A 69 14.83 -2.77 2.95
N ASP A 70 14.77 -3.27 1.71
CA ASP A 70 14.40 -2.49 0.52
C ASP A 70 12.88 -2.29 0.38
N ILE A 71 12.08 -2.93 1.24
CA ILE A 71 10.62 -2.83 1.24
C ILE A 71 10.19 -1.83 2.31
N ALA A 72 9.46 -0.78 1.92
CA ALA A 72 8.74 0.10 2.84
C ALA A 72 7.22 -0.15 2.73
N ILE A 73 6.54 -0.29 3.87
CA ILE A 73 5.07 -0.46 3.93
C ILE A 73 4.42 0.91 4.15
N LEU A 74 3.58 1.33 3.21
CA LEU A 74 2.84 2.59 3.23
C LEU A 74 1.37 2.34 2.90
N LYS A 75 0.49 3.28 3.27
CA LYS A 75 -0.96 3.09 3.15
C LYS A 75 -1.48 3.21 1.72
N SER A 76 -0.75 3.90 0.84
CA SER A 76 -1.16 4.13 -0.55
C SER A 76 0.00 4.55 -1.45
N THR A 77 -0.21 4.47 -2.77
CA THR A 77 0.72 5.00 -3.78
C THR A 77 0.97 6.50 -3.61
N SER A 78 -0.06 7.29 -3.32
CA SER A 78 0.06 8.75 -3.14
C SER A 78 0.92 9.11 -1.93
N GLU A 79 0.81 8.35 -0.83
CA GLU A 79 1.68 8.52 0.34
C GLU A 79 3.12 8.16 0.00
N ALA A 80 3.35 7.05 -0.71
CA ALA A 80 4.69 6.64 -1.13
C ALA A 80 5.39 7.68 -1.99
N LEU A 81 4.69 8.27 -2.96
CA LEU A 81 5.27 9.34 -3.77
C LEU A 81 5.56 10.60 -2.94
N SER A 82 4.72 10.93 -1.96
CA SER A 82 4.98 12.04 -1.02
C SER A 82 6.22 11.79 -0.16
N VAL A 83 6.37 10.58 0.38
CA VAL A 83 7.55 10.20 1.17
C VAL A 83 8.83 10.35 0.34
N VAL A 84 8.84 9.90 -0.91
CA VAL A 84 10.00 10.07 -1.81
C VAL A 84 10.23 11.54 -2.15
N ALA A 85 9.21 12.24 -2.64
CA ALA A 85 9.33 13.62 -3.09
C ALA A 85 9.83 14.56 -1.98
N TYR A 86 9.37 14.37 -0.75
CA TYR A 86 9.78 15.22 0.38
C TYR A 86 10.97 14.69 1.18
N GLY A 87 11.36 13.43 0.98
CA GLY A 87 12.52 12.81 1.60
C GLY A 87 13.85 13.06 0.88
N LEU A 88 13.80 13.49 -0.38
CA LEU A 88 15.00 13.84 -1.16
C LEU A 88 15.51 15.24 -0.79
N ASP A 89 16.83 15.39 -0.78
CA ASP A 89 17.53 16.66 -0.51
C ASP A 89 17.72 17.48 -1.81
N TRP A 90 16.61 18.00 -2.33
CA TRP A 90 16.59 18.80 -3.56
C TRP A 90 17.51 20.02 -3.51
N LYS A 91 18.20 20.28 -4.62
CA LYS A 91 19.05 21.44 -4.83
C LYS A 91 18.52 22.33 -5.95
N PRO A 92 18.78 23.65 -5.88
CA PRO A 92 18.48 24.53 -7.00
C PRO A 92 19.14 24.02 -8.30
N GLY A 93 18.32 23.86 -9.35
CA GLY A 93 18.75 23.33 -10.64
C GLY A 93 18.41 21.85 -10.86
N ASP A 94 17.94 21.12 -9.84
CA ASP A 94 17.42 19.77 -10.03
C ASP A 94 16.17 19.76 -10.90
N ASN A 95 15.98 18.68 -11.66
CA ASN A 95 14.87 18.52 -12.59
C ASN A 95 14.07 17.26 -12.29
N VAL A 96 12.75 17.37 -12.36
CA VAL A 96 11.83 16.24 -12.28
C VAL A 96 11.23 15.99 -13.66
N VAL A 97 11.39 14.76 -14.17
CA VAL A 97 10.85 14.33 -15.46
C VAL A 97 9.80 13.26 -15.20
N ILE A 98 8.56 13.51 -15.63
CA ILE A 98 7.42 12.59 -15.49
C ILE A 98 6.68 12.48 -16.82
N PHE A 99 5.88 11.42 -16.96
CA PHE A 99 5.02 11.27 -18.14
C PHE A 99 3.92 12.33 -18.16
N GLN A 100 3.60 12.87 -19.34
CA GLN A 100 2.64 13.97 -19.48
C GLN A 100 1.23 13.59 -19.02
N GLN A 101 0.83 12.32 -19.22
CA GLN A 101 -0.49 11.81 -18.86
C GLN A 101 -0.47 11.01 -17.56
N GLU A 102 0.43 11.36 -16.63
CA GLU A 102 0.41 10.76 -15.29
C GLU A 102 -0.93 10.99 -14.58
N PHE A 103 -1.28 10.03 -13.71
CA PHE A 103 -2.43 10.18 -12.84
C PHE A 103 -2.21 11.38 -11.89
N PRO A 104 -3.23 12.19 -11.55
CA PRO A 104 -3.03 13.44 -10.82
C PRO A 104 -2.23 13.31 -9.51
N SER A 105 -2.48 12.27 -8.71
CA SER A 105 -1.71 12.06 -7.47
C SER A 105 -0.24 11.75 -7.71
N ASN A 106 0.11 11.24 -8.90
CA ASN A 106 1.50 10.97 -9.29
C ASN A 106 2.22 12.21 -9.81
N ARG A 107 1.48 13.27 -10.17
CA ARG A 107 2.03 14.53 -10.69
C ARG A 107 2.09 15.63 -9.64
N LEU A 108 0.98 15.85 -8.92
CA LEU A 108 0.78 17.04 -8.09
C LEU A 108 1.83 17.18 -6.98
N VAL A 109 2.29 16.06 -6.44
CA VAL A 109 3.32 16.02 -5.39
C VAL A 109 4.67 16.59 -5.84
N TRP A 110 5.00 16.47 -7.13
CA TRP A 110 6.23 17.07 -7.66
C TRP A 110 6.04 18.56 -7.94
N GLU A 111 4.84 18.96 -8.37
CA GLU A 111 4.51 20.36 -8.59
C GLU A 111 4.47 21.17 -7.29
N SER A 112 4.07 20.54 -6.18
CA SER A 112 4.09 21.18 -4.87
C SER A 112 5.50 21.48 -4.34
N LEU A 113 6.56 20.93 -4.95
CA LEU A 113 7.95 21.28 -4.64
C LEU A 113 8.35 22.65 -5.19
N LYS A 114 7.63 23.22 -6.16
CA LYS A 114 7.98 24.53 -6.78
C LYS A 114 7.95 25.71 -5.81
N SER A 115 7.27 25.58 -4.68
CA SER A 115 7.20 26.63 -3.65
C SER A 115 8.29 26.51 -2.59
N ARG A 116 9.20 25.54 -2.70
CA ARG A 116 10.41 25.42 -1.86
C ARG A 116 11.59 26.12 -2.53
#